data_AF-A0A4V1WAA2-F1
#
_entry.id   AF-A0A4V1WAA2-F1
#
_cell.length_a   1.000
_cell.length_b   1.000
_cell.length_c   1.000
_cell.angle_alpha   90.00
_cell.angle_beta   90.00
_cell.angle_gamma   90.00
#
_symmetry.space_group_name_H-M   'P 1'
#
loop_
_entity.id
_entity.type
_entity.pdbx_description
1 polymer ?
#
loop_
_entity_poly.entity_id
_entity_poly.type
_entity_poly.pdbx_seq_one_letter_code
_entity_poly.pdbx_strand_id
1 'polypeptide(L)'
;MQEFFMDYGLWLLIALLVIIGVIFLLSGRNRAGEPAAPVETKKPAAPVAAPPVADPAEPAAPGPVAAAPISAQPAAPASPGDADDLLKLKGVGPKLNALLLDLGVTRYAQIAGWSDADIAAIDARLGNFKGRPVRDQWIDQAKYLAAGDLAGFEAKYGKI
;
A
#
# COMPACT_ATOMS: atom_id res chain seq x y z
N MET A 1 -1.45 -48.59 7.22
CA MET A 1 -1.14 -47.22 6.73
C MET A 1 -2.35 -46.28 6.68
N GLN A 2 -3.60 -46.75 6.75
CA GLN A 2 -4.77 -45.85 6.73
C GLN A 2 -5.28 -45.42 8.13
N GLU A 3 -5.01 -46.21 9.17
CA GLU A 3 -5.34 -45.86 10.57
C GLU A 3 -4.55 -44.64 11.10
N PHE A 4 -3.33 -44.40 10.59
CA PHE A 4 -2.49 -43.27 10.98
C PHE A 4 -3.06 -41.92 10.54
N PHE A 5 -3.81 -41.88 9.43
CA PHE A 5 -4.38 -40.62 8.94
C PHE A 5 -5.68 -40.23 9.65
N MET A 6 -6.41 -41.18 10.25
CA MET A 6 -7.69 -40.91 10.93
C MET A 6 -7.49 -40.44 12.38
N ASP A 7 -6.63 -41.11 13.16
CA ASP A 7 -6.36 -40.70 14.55
C ASP A 7 -5.46 -39.46 14.64
N TYR A 8 -4.36 -39.42 13.88
CA TYR A 8 -3.46 -38.26 13.90
C TYR A 8 -3.96 -37.11 13.04
N GLY A 9 -4.85 -37.36 12.07
CA GLY A 9 -5.49 -36.31 11.29
C GLY A 9 -6.45 -35.47 12.12
N LEU A 10 -7.23 -36.10 13.01
CA LEU A 10 -8.13 -35.38 13.92
C LEU A 10 -7.33 -34.59 14.97
N TRP A 11 -6.27 -35.18 15.54
CA TRP A 11 -5.38 -34.47 16.46
C TRP A 11 -4.60 -33.32 15.79
N LEU A 12 -4.19 -33.46 14.53
CA LEU A 12 -3.59 -32.36 13.75
C LEU A 12 -4.60 -31.24 13.47
N LEU A 13 -5.87 -31.58 13.19
CA LEU A 13 -6.93 -30.59 12.99
C LEU A 13 -7.25 -29.85 14.30
N ILE A 14 -7.31 -30.56 15.43
CA ILE A 14 -7.48 -29.95 16.75
C ILE A 14 -6.28 -29.05 17.08
N ALA A 15 -5.06 -29.50 16.84
CA ALA A 15 -3.85 -28.68 17.04
C ALA A 15 -3.85 -27.43 16.15
N LEU A 16 -4.27 -27.55 14.89
CA LEU A 16 -4.43 -26.43 13.96
C LEU A 16 -5.47 -25.42 14.46
N LEU A 17 -6.62 -25.88 14.95
CA LEU A 17 -7.68 -25.00 15.48
C LEU A 17 -7.25 -24.29 16.77
N VAL A 18 -6.48 -24.96 17.64
CA VAL A 18 -5.90 -24.34 18.83
C VAL A 18 -4.89 -23.25 18.44
N ILE A 19 -4.03 -23.51 17.45
CA ILE A 19 -3.06 -22.52 16.94
C ILE A 19 -3.79 -21.31 16.34
N ILE A 20 -4.84 -21.53 15.53
CA ILE A 20 -5.66 -20.45 14.96
C ILE A 20 -6.37 -19.66 16.08
N GLY A 21 -6.90 -20.34 17.10
CA GLY A 21 -7.51 -19.70 18.27
C GLY A 21 -6.54 -18.84 19.06
N VAL A 22 -5.29 -19.29 19.25
CA VAL A 22 -4.22 -18.52 19.91
C VAL A 22 -3.83 -17.30 19.07
N ILE A 23 -3.70 -17.45 17.74
CA ILE A 23 -3.43 -16.32 16.83
C ILE A 23 -4.56 -15.28 16.88
N PHE A 24 -5.82 -15.72 16.96
CA PHE A 24 -6.98 -14.84 17.11
C PHE A 24 -7.02 -14.16 18.48
N LEU A 25 -6.68 -14.87 19.56
CA LEU A 25 -6.60 -14.33 20.92
C LEU A 25 -5.47 -13.31 21.08
N LEU A 26 -4.34 -13.50 20.38
CA LEU A 26 -3.23 -12.54 20.35
C LEU A 26 -3.53 -11.33 19.43
N SER A 27 -4.33 -11.51 18.38
CA SER A 27 -4.73 -10.41 17.46
C SER A 27 -5.90 -9.57 18.01
N GLY A 28 -6.73 -10.13 18.90
CA GLY A 28 -7.94 -9.49 19.43
C GLY A 28 -7.70 -8.44 20.53
N ARG A 29 -6.47 -8.23 21.00
CA ARG A 29 -6.15 -7.29 22.09
C ARG A 29 -5.68 -5.89 21.62
N ASN A 30 -5.82 -5.59 20.33
CA ASN A 30 -5.44 -4.29 19.74
C ASN A 30 -6.64 -3.46 19.23
N ARG A 31 -7.87 -3.74 19.70
CA ARG A 31 -9.01 -2.82 19.56
C ARG A 31 -9.65 -2.53 20.91
N ALA A 32 -9.02 -1.62 21.66
CA ALA A 32 -9.70 -0.84 22.68
C ALA A 32 -10.07 0.51 22.04
N GLY A 33 -11.35 0.72 21.79
CA GLY A 33 -11.93 1.93 21.22
C GLY A 33 -13.44 1.85 21.36
N GLU A 34 -13.92 2.37 22.49
CA GLU A 34 -15.27 2.33 23.06
C GLU A 34 -16.34 3.12 22.26
N PRO A 35 -17.63 3.11 22.66
CA PRO A 35 -18.79 3.12 21.77
C PRO A 35 -19.33 4.53 21.49
N ALA A 36 -19.92 4.69 20.30
CA ALA A 36 -20.68 5.89 19.95
C ALA A 36 -22.01 5.93 20.74
N ALA A 37 -22.08 6.79 21.74
CA ALA A 37 -23.32 7.23 22.35
C ALA A 37 -24.06 8.22 21.43
N PRO A 38 -25.39 8.15 21.31
CA PRO A 38 -26.20 9.08 20.53
C PRO A 38 -26.61 10.29 21.39
N VAL A 39 -26.23 11.51 21.00
CA VAL A 39 -26.90 12.74 21.48
C VAL A 39 -26.90 13.81 20.39
N GLU A 40 -28.09 14.11 19.91
CA GLU A 40 -28.48 15.29 19.16
C GLU A 40 -28.69 16.46 20.14
N THR A 41 -28.12 17.66 19.90
CA THR A 41 -28.77 19.01 20.02
C THR A 41 -27.79 20.21 20.05
N LYS A 42 -27.98 21.12 19.08
CA LYS A 42 -28.17 22.59 19.21
C LYS A 42 -27.02 23.53 19.70
N LYS A 43 -26.48 24.29 18.72
CA LYS A 43 -25.78 25.62 18.73
C LYS A 43 -26.65 26.77 19.35
N PRO A 44 -26.22 28.05 19.61
CA PRO A 44 -24.90 28.76 19.79
C PRO A 44 -24.80 29.69 21.06
N ALA A 45 -23.60 30.21 21.40
CA ALA A 45 -23.35 31.64 21.76
C ALA A 45 -21.87 31.95 22.15
N ALA A 46 -21.34 33.06 21.65
CA ALA A 46 -20.02 33.70 21.89
C ALA A 46 -20.06 34.62 23.16
N PRO A 47 -19.06 35.47 23.57
CA PRO A 47 -17.86 36.01 22.87
C PRO A 47 -16.58 36.31 23.74
N VAL A 48 -15.61 37.05 23.14
CA VAL A 48 -14.45 37.83 23.70
C VAL A 48 -13.23 37.00 24.19
N ALA A 49 -11.94 37.31 24.01
CA ALA A 49 -11.16 38.50 23.60
C ALA A 49 -9.76 38.06 23.09
N ALA A 50 -9.06 38.91 22.32
CA ALA A 50 -7.65 38.79 21.90
C ALA A 50 -6.80 39.94 22.51
N PRO A 51 -5.49 40.11 22.23
CA PRO A 51 -4.27 39.29 22.44
C PRO A 51 -3.26 40.06 23.39
N PRO A 52 -1.96 39.71 23.63
CA PRO A 52 -0.88 39.98 22.64
C PRO A 52 0.47 39.17 22.76
N VAL A 53 1.23 39.18 21.65
CA VAL A 53 2.70 39.04 21.42
C VAL A 53 3.48 37.77 21.84
N ALA A 54 4.00 37.03 20.85
CA ALA A 54 5.45 36.93 20.56
C ALA A 54 5.70 36.07 19.30
N ASP A 55 5.84 36.73 18.15
CA ASP A 55 6.69 36.28 17.04
C ASP A 55 8.12 36.82 17.31
N PRO A 56 9.25 36.33 16.72
CA PRO A 56 9.32 35.59 15.46
C PRO A 56 10.35 34.44 15.36
N ALA A 57 10.00 33.40 14.58
CA ALA A 57 10.97 32.52 13.96
C ALA A 57 10.40 31.91 12.66
N GLU A 58 10.50 32.65 11.56
CA GLU A 58 10.54 32.11 10.19
C GLU A 58 12.02 31.82 9.82
N PRO A 59 12.37 31.06 8.75
CA PRO A 59 11.51 30.35 7.80
C PRO A 59 12.01 28.95 7.36
N ALA A 60 11.09 28.05 7.01
CA ALA A 60 11.31 27.07 5.93
C ALA A 60 9.95 26.59 5.41
N ALA A 61 9.60 27.09 4.23
CA ALA A 61 8.34 26.85 3.55
C ALA A 61 7.98 25.34 3.41
N PRO A 62 6.77 24.92 3.78
CA PRO A 62 6.15 23.78 3.13
C PRO A 62 5.61 24.26 1.78
N GLY A 63 6.30 23.91 0.69
CA GLY A 63 5.71 23.99 -0.65
C GLY A 63 4.39 23.21 -0.68
N PRO A 64 3.37 23.70 -1.41
CA PRO A 64 2.02 23.19 -1.27
C PRO A 64 1.96 21.74 -1.73
N VAL A 65 1.49 20.86 -0.84
CA VAL A 65 0.95 19.56 -1.23
C VAL A 65 -0.30 19.81 -2.07
N ALA A 66 -0.09 20.01 -3.36
CA ALA A 66 -1.16 19.89 -4.35
C ALA A 66 -1.54 18.41 -4.41
N ALA A 67 -2.50 18.02 -3.57
CA ALA A 67 -3.30 16.83 -3.81
C ALA A 67 -4.01 17.03 -5.15
N ALA A 68 -3.38 16.61 -6.24
CA ALA A 68 -4.02 16.56 -7.54
C ALA A 68 -5.05 15.42 -7.49
N PRO A 69 -6.35 15.69 -7.75
CA PRO A 69 -7.29 14.61 -7.96
C PRO A 69 -6.86 13.85 -9.22
N ILE A 70 -6.83 12.52 -9.13
CA ILE A 70 -6.67 11.63 -10.28
C ILE A 70 -7.89 11.79 -11.22
N SER A 71 -7.85 12.84 -12.05
CA SER A 71 -8.73 12.97 -13.19
C SER A 71 -8.35 11.90 -14.20
N ALA A 72 -9.32 11.08 -14.59
CA ALA A 72 -9.23 10.18 -15.73
C ALA A 72 -9.08 11.00 -17.02
N GLN A 73 -7.86 11.41 -17.34
CA GLN A 73 -7.49 11.99 -18.62
C GLN A 73 -6.47 11.07 -19.30
N PRO A 74 -6.50 10.90 -20.64
CA PRO A 74 -5.52 10.07 -21.34
C PRO A 74 -4.12 10.58 -21.04
N ALA A 75 -3.26 9.73 -20.47
CA ALA A 75 -1.89 10.10 -20.12
C ALA A 75 -1.12 10.47 -21.40
N ALA A 76 -0.55 11.67 -21.41
CA ALA A 76 0.39 12.09 -22.45
C ALA A 76 1.61 11.14 -22.48
N PRO A 77 2.23 10.91 -23.65
CA PRO A 77 3.40 10.03 -23.74
C PRO A 77 4.54 10.58 -22.88
N ALA A 78 5.10 9.72 -22.02
CA ALA A 78 6.20 10.08 -21.14
C ALA A 78 7.43 10.52 -21.97
N SER A 79 8.03 11.65 -21.60
CA SER A 79 9.30 12.11 -22.16
C SER A 79 10.37 11.01 -21.99
N PRO A 80 11.18 10.71 -23.02
CA PRO A 80 12.12 9.59 -23.03
C PRO A 80 13.33 9.72 -22.09
N GLY A 81 13.39 10.75 -21.24
CA GLY A 81 14.42 10.91 -20.21
C GLY A 81 13.98 10.48 -18.81
N ASP A 82 12.70 10.16 -18.63
CA ASP A 82 12.11 9.98 -17.31
C ASP A 82 11.65 8.55 -17.03
N ALA A 83 11.53 7.64 -17.99
CA ALA A 83 11.01 6.30 -17.69
C ALA A 83 12.02 5.44 -16.90
N ASP A 84 11.55 4.80 -15.84
CA ASP A 84 12.32 3.81 -15.08
C ASP A 84 12.22 2.41 -15.72
N ASP A 85 13.19 1.53 -15.43
CA ASP A 85 13.21 0.17 -15.96
C ASP A 85 12.35 -0.79 -15.11
N LEU A 86 11.04 -0.84 -15.37
CA LEU A 86 10.12 -1.67 -14.58
C LEU A 86 10.45 -3.18 -14.61
N LEU A 87 11.31 -3.65 -15.53
CA LEU A 87 11.76 -5.05 -15.56
C LEU A 87 12.61 -5.43 -14.35
N LYS A 88 13.16 -4.46 -13.62
CA LYS A 88 13.90 -4.71 -12.38
C LYS A 88 12.99 -5.22 -11.25
N LEU A 89 11.69 -4.94 -11.31
CA LEU A 89 10.71 -5.48 -10.38
C LEU A 89 10.55 -6.99 -10.62
N LYS A 90 10.79 -7.79 -9.59
CA LYS A 90 10.55 -9.24 -9.63
C LYS A 90 9.07 -9.49 -9.90
N GLY A 91 8.81 -10.36 -10.89
CA GLY A 91 7.45 -10.68 -11.34
C GLY A 91 6.96 -9.81 -12.51
N VAL A 92 7.66 -8.73 -12.87
CA VAL A 92 7.36 -7.91 -14.06
C VAL A 92 8.20 -8.39 -15.24
N GLY A 93 7.58 -9.19 -16.12
CA GLY A 93 8.20 -9.63 -17.37
C GLY A 93 7.98 -8.65 -18.54
N PRO A 94 8.65 -8.84 -19.69
CA PRO A 94 8.57 -7.94 -20.85
C PRO A 94 7.14 -7.60 -21.30
N LYS A 95 6.23 -8.58 -21.31
CA LYS A 95 4.83 -8.37 -21.68
C LYS A 95 4.07 -7.52 -20.66
N LEU A 96 4.37 -7.71 -19.38
CA LEU A 96 3.71 -6.97 -18.30
C LEU A 96 4.25 -5.55 -18.20
N ASN A 97 5.56 -5.37 -18.43
CA ASN A 97 6.15 -4.05 -18.60
C ASN A 97 5.48 -3.28 -19.74
N ALA A 98 5.37 -3.88 -20.94
CA ALA A 98 4.67 -3.24 -22.05
C ALA A 98 3.23 -2.83 -21.69
N LEU A 99 2.49 -3.71 -21.03
CA LEU A 99 1.13 -3.40 -20.56
C LEU A 99 1.11 -2.25 -19.53
N LEU A 100 2.07 -2.21 -18.61
CA LEU A 100 2.19 -1.12 -17.64
C LEU A 100 2.50 0.21 -18.31
N LEU A 101 3.41 0.21 -19.29
CA LEU A 101 3.72 1.39 -20.10
C LEU A 101 2.48 1.86 -20.89
N ASP A 102 1.71 0.94 -21.48
CA ASP A 102 0.44 1.26 -22.16
C ASP A 102 -0.61 1.85 -21.20
N LEU A 103 -0.58 1.43 -19.92
CA LEU A 103 -1.41 2.00 -18.85
C LEU A 103 -0.87 3.33 -18.30
N GLY A 104 0.24 3.85 -18.85
CA GLY A 104 0.89 5.08 -18.42
C GLY A 104 1.74 4.94 -17.16
N VAL A 105 2.01 3.72 -16.70
CA VAL A 105 2.87 3.42 -15.57
C VAL A 105 4.30 3.31 -16.07
N THR A 106 5.12 4.31 -15.76
CA THR A 106 6.49 4.41 -16.29
C THR A 106 7.56 4.61 -15.21
N ARG A 107 7.17 4.82 -13.96
CA ARG A 107 8.08 5.15 -12.85
C ARG A 107 7.93 4.20 -11.66
N TYR A 108 9.02 3.88 -10.98
CA TYR A 108 8.95 3.18 -9.69
C TYR A 108 8.21 4.02 -8.64
N ALA A 109 8.43 5.33 -8.63
CA ALA A 109 7.79 6.24 -7.68
C ALA A 109 6.25 6.20 -7.77
N GLN A 110 5.70 6.02 -8.97
CA GLN A 110 4.26 5.87 -9.18
C GLN A 110 3.73 4.59 -8.54
N ILE A 111 4.43 3.47 -8.75
CA ILE A 111 4.06 2.16 -8.17
C ILE A 111 4.23 2.17 -6.65
N ALA A 112 5.31 2.76 -6.15
CA ALA A 112 5.61 2.88 -4.72
C ALA A 112 4.53 3.68 -3.95
N GLY A 113 3.83 4.59 -4.65
CA GLY A 113 2.77 5.43 -4.11
C GLY A 113 1.35 4.89 -4.32
N TRP A 114 1.17 3.71 -4.90
CA TRP A 114 -0.17 3.14 -5.09
C TRP A 114 -0.86 2.87 -3.76
N SER A 115 -2.11 3.30 -3.67
CA SER A 115 -3.06 2.86 -2.65
C SER A 115 -3.69 1.52 -3.04
N ASP A 116 -4.41 0.89 -2.12
CA ASP A 116 -5.17 -0.33 -2.40
C ASP A 116 -6.19 -0.12 -3.54
N ALA A 117 -6.74 1.08 -3.66
CA ALA A 117 -7.66 1.44 -4.74
C ALA A 117 -6.93 1.51 -6.10
N ASP A 118 -5.71 2.07 -6.13
CA ASP A 118 -4.90 2.12 -7.35
C ASP A 118 -4.48 0.72 -7.79
N ILE A 119 -4.07 -0.12 -6.82
CA ILE A 119 -3.77 -1.53 -7.07
C ILE A 119 -4.99 -2.20 -7.70
N ALA A 120 -6.17 -2.07 -7.11
CA ALA A 120 -7.38 -2.71 -7.64
C ALA A 120 -7.73 -2.20 -9.05
N ALA A 121 -7.56 -0.89 -9.31
CA ALA A 121 -7.82 -0.29 -10.61
C ALA A 121 -6.85 -0.78 -11.69
N ILE A 122 -5.55 -0.86 -11.37
CA ILE A 122 -4.52 -1.40 -12.27
C ILE A 122 -4.75 -2.89 -12.47
N ASP A 123 -4.93 -3.65 -11.39
CA ASP A 123 -5.11 -5.10 -11.41
C ASP A 123 -6.29 -5.51 -12.31
N ALA A 124 -7.41 -4.79 -12.23
CA ALA A 124 -8.56 -5.01 -13.10
C ALA A 124 -8.22 -4.96 -14.60
N ARG A 125 -7.19 -4.19 -14.98
CA ARG A 125 -6.72 -3.97 -16.36
C ARG A 125 -5.56 -4.90 -16.76
N LEU A 126 -5.00 -5.68 -15.83
CA LEU A 126 -3.86 -6.57 -16.09
C LEU A 126 -4.22 -7.88 -16.83
N GLY A 127 -5.50 -8.18 -17.04
CA GLY A 127 -5.96 -9.39 -17.74
C GLY A 127 -5.44 -10.67 -17.08
N ASN A 128 -4.61 -11.44 -17.79
CA ASN A 128 -4.03 -12.71 -17.29
C ASN A 128 -2.98 -12.51 -16.19
N PHE A 129 -2.57 -11.27 -15.93
CA PHE A 129 -1.58 -10.93 -14.90
C PHE A 129 -2.23 -10.39 -13.62
N LYS A 130 -3.55 -10.54 -13.48
CA LYS A 130 -4.29 -10.22 -12.25
C LYS A 130 -3.71 -10.88 -11.00
N GLY A 131 -3.77 -10.16 -9.88
CA GLY A 131 -3.23 -10.51 -8.58
C GLY A 131 -1.72 -10.29 -8.40
N ARG A 132 -0.97 -10.00 -9.47
CA ARG A 132 0.50 -9.86 -9.38
C ARG A 132 1.00 -8.66 -8.58
N PRO A 133 0.39 -7.47 -8.66
CA PRO A 133 0.87 -6.32 -7.88
C PRO A 133 0.96 -6.62 -6.38
N VAL A 134 -0.02 -7.35 -5.86
CA VAL A 134 -0.06 -7.78 -4.44
C VAL A 134 0.82 -9.01 -4.23
N ARG A 135 0.63 -10.08 -5.02
CA ARG A 135 1.33 -11.36 -4.81
C ARG A 135 2.85 -11.20 -4.89
N ASP A 136 3.31 -10.40 -5.85
CA ASP A 136 4.72 -10.15 -6.08
C ASP A 136 5.20 -8.88 -5.33
N GLN A 137 4.35 -8.27 -4.48
CA GLN A 137 4.73 -7.15 -3.60
C GLN A 137 5.35 -5.95 -4.34
N TRP A 138 4.75 -5.53 -5.46
CA TRP A 138 5.33 -4.52 -6.35
C TRP A 138 5.56 -3.18 -5.66
N ILE A 139 4.67 -2.75 -4.77
CA ILE A 139 4.79 -1.48 -4.05
C ILE A 139 6.07 -1.47 -3.21
N ASP A 140 6.33 -2.54 -2.46
CA ASP A 140 7.48 -2.62 -1.56
C ASP A 140 8.79 -2.64 -2.36
N GLN A 141 8.84 -3.46 -3.41
CA GLN A 141 9.95 -3.50 -4.35
C GLN A 141 10.21 -2.13 -5.00
N ALA A 142 9.15 -1.46 -5.46
CA ALA A 142 9.25 -0.16 -6.11
C ALA A 142 9.73 0.93 -5.14
N LYS A 143 9.45 0.84 -3.84
CA LYS A 143 9.99 1.77 -2.83
C LYS A 143 11.51 1.70 -2.74
N TYR A 144 12.09 0.49 -2.71
CA TYR A 144 13.54 0.33 -2.73
C TYR A 144 14.17 0.88 -4.01
N LEU A 145 13.60 0.52 -5.17
CA LEU A 145 14.12 0.97 -6.46
C LEU A 145 13.97 2.48 -6.67
N ALA A 146 12.86 3.07 -6.23
CA ALA A 146 12.64 4.52 -6.28
C ALA A 146 13.58 5.29 -5.34
N ALA A 147 13.95 4.70 -4.20
CA ALA A 147 14.92 5.26 -3.27
C ALA A 147 16.38 5.03 -3.70
N GLY A 148 16.63 4.22 -4.74
CA GLY A 148 17.97 3.79 -5.13
C GLY A 148 18.62 2.80 -4.16
N ASP A 149 17.86 2.23 -3.23
CA ASP A 149 18.34 1.25 -2.25
C ASP A 149 18.40 -0.16 -2.86
N LEU A 150 19.37 -0.34 -3.75
CA LEU A 150 19.62 -1.65 -4.37
C LEU A 150 20.06 -2.69 -3.34
N ALA A 151 20.81 -2.30 -2.32
CA ALA A 151 21.29 -3.23 -1.29
C ALA A 151 20.12 -3.80 -0.47
N GLY A 152 19.18 -2.96 -0.05
CA GLY A 152 17.95 -3.38 0.64
C GLY A 152 17.05 -4.21 -0.26
N PHE A 153 16.92 -3.83 -1.54
CA PHE A 153 16.20 -4.64 -2.52
C PHE A 153 16.80 -6.04 -2.64
N GLU A 154 18.11 -6.14 -2.87
CA GLU A 154 18.77 -7.42 -3.10
C GLU A 154 18.80 -8.30 -1.85
N ALA A 155 18.91 -7.70 -0.67
CA ALA A 155 18.85 -8.43 0.60
C ALA A 155 17.49 -9.13 0.80
N LYS A 156 16.40 -8.53 0.31
CA LYS A 156 15.03 -9.05 0.49
C LYS A 156 14.51 -9.88 -0.69
N TYR A 157 14.80 -9.45 -1.92
CA TYR A 157 14.24 -10.00 -3.15
C TYR A 157 15.27 -10.74 -4.02
N GLY A 158 16.54 -10.68 -3.65
CA GLY A 158 17.65 -11.24 -4.42
C GLY A 158 18.13 -10.31 -5.53
N LYS A 159 19.19 -10.74 -6.22
CA LYS A 159 19.84 -9.94 -7.26
C LYS A 159 18.89 -9.58 -8.40
N ILE A 160 19.07 -8.37 -8.93
CA ILE A 160 18.28 -7.84 -10.03
C ILE A 160 18.62 -8.58 -11.32
#